data_AF-A0A7X0NK48-F1
#
_entry.id   AF-A0A7X0NK48-F1
#
_cell.length_a   1.000
_cell.length_b   1.000
_cell.length_c   1.000
_cell.angle_alpha   90.00
_cell.angle_beta   90.00
_cell.angle_gamma   90.00
#
_symmetry.space_group_name_H-M   'P 1'
#
loop_
_entity.id
_entity.type
_entity.pdbx_description
1 polymer ?
#
loop_
_entity_poly.entity_id
_entity_poly.type
_entity_poly.pdbx_seq_one_letter_code
_entity_poly.pdbx_strand_id
1 'polypeptide(L)'
;MISTFLLLPALFVYIGLLYWLFTYFNVKGIWRGDSIELIQRIDKPLFNFVKNLLDLFMVLFTIIAVMIIPITVVLAISHGTSSTWGVDISIFSGFSLDLNAIEGIDATGLRHPEISGQSTISIDTSSLTALYLFIASQAALTLVGLYGIVKLRDLVISLKNGNAFCHDNTKRLKHIGLLVIVWNIVAPIFQYFAWGVVINDINFSNNGVKLYPAFEFNVTALFIGAMMIILSDLFREATLISQEQRFTI
;
A
#
# COMPACT_ATOMS: atom_id res chain seq x y z
N MET A 1 19.42 21.63 20.36
CA MET A 1 18.41 21.76 21.44
C MET A 1 17.12 22.36 20.85
N ILE A 2 16.50 21.67 19.90
CA ILE A 2 15.16 22.05 19.41
C ILE A 2 14.20 21.53 20.47
N SER A 3 13.69 22.48 21.25
CA SER A 3 13.11 22.27 22.57
C SER A 3 11.85 21.41 22.53
N THR A 4 11.70 20.54 23.53
CA THR A 4 10.44 19.92 24.00
C THR A 4 9.23 20.88 23.98
N PHE A 5 9.49 22.19 24.11
CA PHE A 5 8.51 23.27 24.01
C PHE A 5 7.79 23.41 22.65
N LEU A 6 8.40 22.94 21.56
CA LEU A 6 7.84 23.02 20.19
C LEU A 6 7.10 21.72 19.81
N LEU A 7 7.56 20.58 20.32
CA LEU A 7 6.94 19.27 20.08
C LEU A 7 5.62 19.10 20.81
N LEU A 8 5.49 19.70 22.01
CA LEU A 8 4.32 19.52 22.86
C LEU A 8 3.05 20.20 22.28
N PRO A 9 3.10 21.46 21.78
CA PRO A 9 1.99 22.05 21.02
C PRO A 9 1.66 21.29 19.74
N ALA A 10 2.68 20.85 18.99
CA ALA A 10 2.48 20.09 17.76
C ALA A 10 1.77 18.75 18.02
N LEU A 11 2.13 18.06 19.12
CA LEU A 11 1.46 16.84 19.57
C LEU A 11 0.00 17.10 19.92
N PHE A 12 -0.33 18.20 20.61
CA PHE A 12 -1.72 18.55 20.91
C PHE A 12 -2.54 18.85 19.65
N VAL A 13 -1.98 19.60 18.69
CA VAL A 13 -2.62 19.86 17.39
C VAL A 13 -2.86 18.53 16.65
N TYR A 14 -1.87 17.65 16.65
CA TYR A 14 -1.96 16.35 16.01
C TYR A 14 -3.04 15.46 16.63
N ILE A 15 -3.08 15.35 17.97
CA ILE A 15 -4.13 14.62 18.70
C ILE A 15 -5.51 15.22 18.44
N GLY A 16 -5.61 16.56 18.44
CA GLY A 16 -6.86 17.26 18.10
C GLY A 16 -7.34 16.96 16.69
N LEU A 17 -6.43 16.93 15.72
CA LEU A 17 -6.72 16.58 14.32
C LEU A 17 -7.15 15.11 14.19
N LEU A 18 -6.48 14.18 14.87
CA LEU A 18 -6.90 12.77 14.91
C LEU A 18 -8.29 12.60 15.50
N TYR A 19 -8.58 13.28 16.62
CA TYR A 19 -9.91 13.25 17.24
C TYR A 19 -10.98 13.84 16.31
N TRP A 20 -10.67 14.94 15.64
CA TRP A 20 -11.56 15.55 14.66
C TRP A 20 -11.81 14.61 13.48
N LEU A 21 -10.78 13.99 12.90
CA LEU A 21 -10.94 12.98 11.84
C LEU A 21 -11.78 11.79 12.33
N PHE A 22 -11.51 11.30 13.54
CA PHE A 22 -12.23 10.16 14.11
C PHE A 22 -13.73 10.43 14.26
N THR A 23 -14.08 11.64 14.72
CA THR A 23 -15.48 12.06 14.90
C THR A 23 -16.15 12.39 13.57
N TYR A 24 -15.50 13.17 12.70
CA TYR A 24 -16.03 13.60 11.40
C TYR A 24 -16.32 12.42 10.47
N PHE A 25 -15.41 11.44 10.39
CA PHE A 25 -15.59 10.26 9.54
C PHE A 25 -16.42 9.13 10.17
N ASN A 26 -17.01 9.35 11.36
CA ASN A 26 -17.73 8.34 12.13
C ASN A 26 -17.00 6.98 12.13
N VAL A 27 -15.71 7.01 12.46
CA VAL A 27 -14.84 5.83 12.38
C VAL A 27 -15.44 4.68 13.20
N LYS A 28 -16.05 4.97 14.35
CA LYS A 28 -16.79 4.00 15.17
C LYS A 28 -17.84 3.20 14.38
N GLY A 29 -18.59 3.82 13.49
CA GLY A 29 -19.56 3.15 12.62
C GLY A 29 -18.90 2.20 11.62
N ILE A 30 -17.77 2.61 11.02
CA ILE A 30 -16.95 1.78 10.13
C ILE A 30 -16.43 0.54 10.89
N TRP A 31 -15.97 0.73 12.13
CA TRP A 31 -15.50 -0.36 12.99
C TRP A 31 -16.60 -1.34 13.36
N ARG A 32 -17.85 -0.90 13.54
CA ARG A 32 -18.95 -1.79 13.93
C ARG A 32 -19.65 -2.44 12.73
N GLY A 33 -19.54 -1.84 11.55
CA GLY A 33 -20.33 -2.27 10.39
C GLY A 33 -21.82 -1.97 10.58
N ASP A 34 -22.14 -0.89 11.32
CA ASP A 34 -23.51 -0.54 11.73
C ASP A 34 -24.46 -0.32 10.54
N SER A 35 -23.93 -0.13 9.34
CA SER A 35 -24.70 0.04 8.09
C SER A 35 -25.12 -1.27 7.42
N ILE A 36 -24.78 -2.45 7.98
CA ILE A 36 -25.03 -3.75 7.33
C ILE A 36 -26.24 -4.42 7.97
N GLU A 37 -27.32 -4.52 7.22
CA GLU A 37 -28.56 -5.15 7.65
C GLU A 37 -28.37 -6.64 8.00
N LEU A 38 -28.99 -7.06 9.12
CA LEU A 38 -29.01 -8.44 9.59
C LEU A 38 -30.29 -9.13 9.13
N ILE A 39 -30.16 -10.10 8.23
CA ILE A 39 -31.28 -10.93 7.76
C ILE A 39 -31.31 -12.24 8.54
N GLN A 40 -30.17 -12.93 8.61
CA GLN A 40 -30.02 -14.19 9.31
C GLN A 40 -28.58 -14.36 9.78
N ARG A 41 -28.37 -14.78 11.04
CA ARG A 41 -27.03 -15.05 11.53
C ARG A 41 -26.49 -16.37 10.97
N ILE A 42 -25.47 -16.30 10.13
CA ILE A 42 -24.71 -17.45 9.64
C ILE A 42 -23.45 -17.58 10.49
N ASP A 43 -23.46 -18.51 11.44
CA ASP A 43 -22.32 -18.75 12.33
C ASP A 43 -21.46 -19.90 11.80
N LYS A 44 -20.52 -19.56 10.90
CA LYS A 44 -19.49 -20.49 10.41
C LYS A 44 -18.13 -20.12 11.01
N PRO A 45 -17.34 -21.09 11.52
CA PRO A 45 -16.05 -20.82 12.16
C PRO A 45 -15.09 -20.09 11.21
N LEU A 46 -15.12 -20.44 9.92
CA LEU A 46 -14.32 -19.78 8.89
C LEU A 46 -14.62 -18.27 8.79
N PHE A 47 -15.89 -17.86 8.83
CA PHE A 47 -16.25 -16.45 8.74
C PHE A 47 -15.83 -15.67 9.99
N ASN A 48 -15.90 -16.28 11.17
CA ASN A 48 -15.38 -15.68 12.40
C ASN A 48 -13.86 -15.50 12.34
N PHE A 49 -13.14 -16.53 11.89
CA PHE A 49 -11.70 -16.48 11.72
C PHE A 49 -11.27 -15.37 10.74
N VAL A 50 -11.84 -15.35 9.52
CA VAL A 50 -11.50 -14.36 8.49
C VAL A 50 -11.83 -12.95 8.97
N LYS A 51 -12.99 -12.74 9.61
CA LYS A 51 -13.36 -11.43 10.17
C LYS A 51 -12.36 -10.96 11.22
N ASN A 52 -11.96 -11.83 12.14
CA ASN A 52 -11.00 -11.48 13.20
C ASN A 52 -9.61 -11.18 12.62
N LEU A 53 -9.20 -11.92 11.57
CA LEU A 53 -7.95 -11.64 10.86
C LEU A 53 -8.00 -10.26 10.18
N LEU A 54 -9.12 -9.92 9.53
CA LEU A 54 -9.31 -8.60 8.91
C LEU A 54 -9.38 -7.48 9.95
N ASP A 55 -10.01 -7.71 11.11
CA ASP A 55 -9.99 -6.75 12.22
C ASP A 55 -8.55 -6.50 12.71
N LEU A 56 -7.75 -7.55 12.88
CA LEU A 56 -6.35 -7.43 13.28
C LEU A 56 -5.56 -6.56 12.30
N PHE A 57 -5.67 -6.84 11.00
CA PHE A 57 -5.00 -6.03 9.99
C PHE A 57 -5.54 -4.59 9.93
N MET A 58 -6.85 -4.39 10.10
CA MET A 58 -7.43 -3.05 10.17
C MET A 58 -6.83 -2.24 11.34
N VAL A 59 -6.71 -2.84 12.53
CA VAL A 59 -6.06 -2.20 13.70
C VAL A 59 -4.61 -1.86 13.35
N LEU A 60 -3.86 -2.84 12.84
CA LEU A 60 -2.44 -2.67 12.53
C LEU A 60 -2.20 -1.54 11.51
N PHE A 61 -2.94 -1.52 10.40
CA PHE A 61 -2.83 -0.49 9.38
C PHE A 61 -3.27 0.88 9.88
N THR A 62 -4.28 0.94 10.77
CA THR A 62 -4.68 2.19 11.42
C THR A 62 -3.57 2.73 12.31
N ILE A 63 -2.93 1.86 13.10
CA ILE A 63 -1.79 2.25 13.94
C ILE A 63 -0.64 2.77 13.08
N ILE A 64 -0.31 2.08 11.98
CA ILE A 64 0.74 2.52 11.05
C ILE A 64 0.39 3.89 10.45
N ALA A 65 -0.83 4.07 9.96
CA ALA A 65 -1.28 5.33 9.36
C ALA A 65 -1.22 6.52 10.34
N VAL A 66 -1.47 6.27 11.63
CA VAL A 66 -1.31 7.26 12.69
C VAL A 66 0.19 7.49 12.96
N MET A 67 0.96 6.43 13.21
CA MET A 67 2.35 6.54 13.64
C MET A 67 3.30 7.08 12.57
N ILE A 68 2.98 6.97 11.28
CA ILE A 68 3.87 7.40 10.21
C ILE A 68 4.20 8.90 10.28
N ILE A 69 3.23 9.74 10.65
CA ILE A 69 3.41 11.20 10.76
C ILE A 69 4.40 11.58 11.86
N PRO A 70 4.20 11.20 13.14
CA PRO A 70 5.14 11.55 14.21
C PRO A 70 6.53 10.94 13.97
N ILE A 71 6.61 9.71 13.41
CA ILE A 71 7.90 9.11 13.04
C ILE A 71 8.61 9.98 12.00
N THR A 72 7.90 10.44 10.96
CA THR A 72 8.46 11.31 9.92
C THR A 72 8.97 12.62 10.50
N VAL A 73 8.21 13.25 11.41
CA VAL A 73 8.62 14.51 12.06
C VAL A 73 9.87 14.30 12.91
N VAL A 74 9.93 13.24 13.71
CA VAL A 74 11.11 12.93 14.54
C VAL A 74 12.35 12.68 13.67
N LEU A 75 12.21 11.87 12.62
CA LEU A 75 13.29 11.59 11.69
C LEU A 75 13.74 12.87 10.96
N ALA A 76 12.82 13.67 10.43
CA ALA A 76 13.13 14.92 9.75
C ALA A 76 13.81 15.96 10.67
N ILE A 77 13.48 16.00 11.96
CA ILE A 77 14.16 16.88 12.93
C ILE A 77 15.57 16.35 13.27
N SER A 78 15.77 15.04 13.25
CA SER A 78 17.08 14.43 13.49
C SER A 78 18.09 14.66 12.36
N HIS A 79 17.61 15.06 11.17
CA HIS A 79 18.44 15.48 10.04
C HIS A 79 19.43 16.57 10.45
N GLY A 80 20.73 16.26 10.34
CA GLY A 80 21.83 17.15 10.70
C GLY A 80 22.46 16.91 12.08
N THR A 81 21.94 15.96 12.87
CA THR A 81 22.57 15.56 14.15
C THR A 81 23.58 14.42 14.02
N SER A 82 23.45 13.58 12.99
CA SER A 82 24.44 12.60 12.56
C SER A 82 24.45 12.49 11.03
N SER A 83 25.53 11.97 10.45
CA SER A 83 25.62 11.75 8.99
C SER A 83 24.82 10.54 8.50
N THR A 84 24.39 9.65 9.39
CA THR A 84 23.69 8.38 9.09
C THR A 84 22.40 8.26 9.91
N TRP A 85 21.66 9.36 10.01
CA TRP A 85 20.38 9.41 10.74
C TRP A 85 19.24 8.73 9.97
N GLY A 86 19.46 8.43 8.69
CA GLY A 86 18.49 7.75 7.83
C GLY A 86 18.30 6.29 8.22
N VAL A 87 17.18 5.74 7.74
CA VAL A 87 16.89 4.31 7.76
C VAL A 87 17.37 3.71 6.43
N ASP A 88 18.03 2.56 6.49
CA ASP A 88 18.34 1.80 5.28
C ASP A 88 17.05 1.31 4.64
N ILE A 89 16.76 1.80 3.43
CA ILE A 89 15.62 1.34 2.64
C ILE A 89 16.10 0.49 1.48
N SER A 90 15.46 -0.66 1.28
CA SER A 90 15.68 -1.45 0.09
C SER A 90 14.80 -0.93 -1.03
N ILE A 91 15.41 -0.34 -2.06
CA ILE A 91 14.69 0.03 -3.28
C ILE A 91 14.92 -1.02 -4.37
N PHE A 92 13.92 -1.20 -5.22
CA PHE A 92 14.05 -2.02 -6.40
C PHE A 92 14.70 -1.21 -7.52
N SER A 93 15.87 -1.65 -7.98
CA SER A 93 16.68 -0.94 -8.97
C SER A 93 17.18 -1.91 -10.02
N GLY A 94 17.29 -1.42 -11.25
CA GLY A 94 18.10 -2.06 -12.26
C GLY A 94 19.55 -1.63 -12.13
N PHE A 95 20.45 -2.47 -12.61
CA PHE A 95 21.86 -2.16 -12.75
C PHE A 95 22.35 -2.54 -14.14
N SER A 96 23.39 -1.85 -14.59
CA SER A 96 24.14 -2.12 -15.80
C SER A 96 25.63 -1.99 -15.47
N LEU A 97 26.40 -2.98 -15.92
CA LEU A 97 27.85 -3.07 -15.79
C LEU A 97 28.45 -3.13 -17.19
N ASP A 98 29.04 -2.04 -17.65
CA ASP A 98 29.85 -2.02 -18.87
C ASP A 98 31.25 -2.53 -18.55
N LEU A 99 31.55 -3.74 -19.00
CA LEU A 99 32.81 -4.42 -18.68
C LEU A 99 34.01 -3.73 -19.35
N ASN A 100 33.81 -2.98 -20.45
CA ASN A 100 34.91 -2.23 -21.10
C ASN A 100 35.35 -1.01 -20.29
N ALA A 101 34.47 -0.49 -19.43
CA ALA A 101 34.75 0.66 -18.59
C ALA A 101 35.35 0.27 -17.23
N ILE A 102 35.47 -1.03 -16.93
CA ILE A 102 36.01 -1.55 -15.68
C ILE A 102 37.46 -1.99 -15.92
N GLU A 103 38.40 -1.30 -15.28
CA GLU A 103 39.82 -1.65 -15.36
C GLU A 103 40.06 -3.08 -14.85
N GLY A 104 40.83 -3.87 -15.61
CA GLY A 104 41.20 -5.24 -15.24
C GLY A 104 40.25 -6.35 -15.71
N ILE A 105 39.18 -6.02 -16.45
CA ILE A 105 38.29 -7.01 -17.07
C ILE A 105 38.52 -7.01 -18.59
N ASP A 106 38.90 -8.16 -19.15
CA ASP A 106 38.94 -8.39 -20.59
C ASP A 106 37.76 -9.28 -21.00
N ALA A 107 36.78 -8.68 -21.69
CA ALA A 107 35.55 -9.35 -22.08
C ALA A 107 35.63 -9.79 -23.54
N THR A 108 35.89 -11.08 -23.79
CA THR A 108 35.91 -11.67 -25.13
C THR A 108 34.64 -12.48 -25.42
N GLY A 109 34.26 -12.57 -26.70
CA GLY A 109 33.09 -13.38 -27.13
C GLY A 109 31.72 -12.74 -26.92
N LEU A 110 31.64 -11.54 -26.34
CA LEU A 110 30.40 -10.77 -26.20
C LEU A 110 30.31 -9.67 -27.26
N ARG A 111 29.17 -9.53 -27.93
CA ARG A 111 28.93 -8.46 -28.93
C ARG A 111 28.80 -7.08 -28.27
N HIS A 112 28.19 -7.04 -27.08
CA HIS A 112 28.18 -5.89 -26.18
C HIS A 112 28.50 -6.44 -24.79
N PRO A 113 29.72 -6.22 -24.26
CA PRO A 113 30.13 -6.78 -22.98
C PRO A 113 29.52 -5.96 -21.83
N GLU A 114 28.20 -6.06 -21.72
CA GLU A 114 27.38 -5.43 -20.69
C GLU A 114 26.67 -6.53 -19.88
N ILE A 115 26.70 -6.41 -18.56
CA ILE A 115 25.89 -7.24 -17.65
C ILE A 115 24.84 -6.34 -17.01
N SER A 116 23.58 -6.61 -17.32
CA SER A 116 22.45 -5.89 -16.74
C SER A 116 21.51 -6.82 -15.98
N GLY A 117 20.91 -6.33 -14.91
CA GLY A 117 19.92 -7.09 -14.14
C GLY A 117 19.09 -6.19 -13.23
N GLN A 118 18.22 -6.82 -12.45
CA GLN A 118 17.43 -6.17 -11.41
C GLN A 118 17.91 -6.66 -10.05
N SER A 119 17.96 -5.76 -9.07
CA SER A 119 18.39 -6.06 -7.72
C SER A 119 17.67 -5.15 -6.72
N THR A 120 17.85 -5.47 -5.44
CA THR A 120 17.49 -4.57 -4.35
C THR A 120 18.75 -3.90 -3.84
N ILE A 121 18.67 -2.58 -3.69
CA ILE A 121 19.79 -1.76 -3.22
C ILE A 121 19.35 -1.10 -1.93
N SER A 122 20.14 -1.29 -0.88
CA SER A 122 19.96 -0.58 0.37
C SER A 122 20.53 0.82 0.22
N ILE A 123 19.67 1.82 0.35
CA ILE A 123 20.03 3.23 0.29
C ILE A 123 19.80 3.83 1.67
N ASP A 124 20.76 4.63 2.12
CA ASP A 124 20.59 5.46 3.30
C ASP A 124 19.62 6.62 2.97
N THR A 125 18.51 6.71 3.71
CA THR A 125 17.54 7.82 3.60
C THR A 125 18.00 9.12 4.27
N SER A 126 19.30 9.27 4.52
CA SER A 126 19.89 10.51 5.05
C SER A 126 19.65 11.74 4.17
N SER A 127 19.23 11.56 2.91
CA SER A 127 18.60 12.61 2.09
C SER A 127 17.14 12.83 2.48
N LEU A 128 16.77 14.07 2.84
CA LEU A 128 15.37 14.44 3.12
C LEU A 128 14.41 14.08 1.98
N THR A 129 14.85 14.20 0.73
CA THR A 129 14.05 13.82 -0.44
C THR A 129 13.76 12.32 -0.44
N ALA A 130 14.78 11.49 -0.20
CA ALA A 130 14.63 10.04 -0.10
C ALA A 130 13.71 9.64 1.06
N LEU A 131 13.86 10.28 2.23
CA LEU A 131 12.97 10.08 3.37
C LEU A 131 11.52 10.40 3.01
N TYR A 132 11.24 11.59 2.46
CA TYR A 132 9.85 11.98 2.17
C TYR A 132 9.21 11.11 1.09
N LEU A 133 9.97 10.71 0.06
CA LEU A 133 9.48 9.79 -0.97
C LEU A 133 9.18 8.41 -0.38
N PHE A 134 10.04 7.91 0.51
CA PHE A 134 9.80 6.66 1.23
C PHE A 134 8.56 6.76 2.13
N ILE A 135 8.45 7.79 2.95
CA ILE A 135 7.27 7.98 3.80
C ILE A 135 6.00 8.11 2.96
N ALA A 136 6.04 8.85 1.85
CA ALA A 136 4.90 9.00 0.95
C ALA A 136 4.49 7.67 0.32
N SER A 137 5.46 6.83 -0.10
CA SER A 137 5.19 5.51 -0.66
C SER A 137 4.53 4.58 0.37
N GLN A 138 5.04 4.57 1.60
CA GLN A 138 4.51 3.77 2.70
C GLN A 138 3.13 4.27 3.14
N ALA A 139 2.90 5.58 3.16
CA ALA A 139 1.59 6.17 3.44
C ALA A 139 0.56 5.76 2.38
N ALA A 140 0.91 5.86 1.10
CA ALA A 140 0.04 5.46 0.00
C ALA A 140 -0.32 3.96 0.09
N LEU A 141 0.67 3.10 0.32
CA LEU A 141 0.46 1.65 0.49
C LEU A 141 -0.46 1.36 1.70
N THR A 142 -0.24 2.05 2.82
CA THR A 142 -1.05 1.88 4.04
C THR A 142 -2.49 2.29 3.80
N LEU A 143 -2.74 3.42 3.15
CA LEU A 143 -4.10 3.91 2.86
C LEU A 143 -4.84 2.98 1.90
N VAL A 144 -4.18 2.51 0.84
CA VAL A 144 -4.76 1.56 -0.11
C VAL A 144 -5.06 0.22 0.57
N GLY A 145 -4.14 -0.28 1.38
CA GLY A 145 -4.33 -1.50 2.17
C GLY A 145 -5.51 -1.37 3.15
N LEU A 146 -5.58 -0.26 3.89
CA LEU A 146 -6.68 0.02 4.83
C LEU A 146 -8.02 0.03 4.11
N TYR A 147 -8.13 0.73 2.98
CA TYR A 147 -9.36 0.75 2.18
C TYR A 147 -9.78 -0.66 1.73
N GLY A 148 -8.83 -1.45 1.21
CA GLY A 148 -9.07 -2.83 0.79
C GLY A 148 -9.56 -3.72 1.93
N ILE A 149 -8.91 -3.64 3.10
CA ILE A 149 -9.28 -4.42 4.29
C ILE A 149 -10.69 -4.05 4.75
N VAL A 150 -11.04 -2.75 4.80
CA VAL A 150 -12.38 -2.30 5.20
C VAL A 150 -13.44 -2.87 4.24
N LYS A 151 -13.23 -2.80 2.93
CA LYS A 151 -14.19 -3.34 1.95
C LYS A 151 -14.34 -4.86 2.04
N LEU A 152 -13.24 -5.59 2.21
CA LEU A 152 -13.27 -7.04 2.42
C LEU A 152 -13.99 -7.42 3.72
N ARG A 153 -13.72 -6.68 4.79
CA ARG A 153 -14.34 -6.87 6.09
C ARG A 153 -15.85 -6.67 6.02
N ASP A 154 -16.31 -5.59 5.39
CA ASP A 154 -17.74 -5.35 5.20
C ASP A 154 -18.42 -6.48 4.43
N LEU A 155 -17.76 -7.02 3.41
CA LEU A 155 -18.26 -8.17 2.65
C LEU A 155 -18.40 -9.41 3.54
N VAL A 156 -17.40 -9.71 4.37
CA VAL A 156 -17.45 -10.83 5.32
C VAL A 156 -18.56 -10.63 6.36
N ILE A 157 -18.73 -9.42 6.89
CA ILE A 157 -19.82 -9.11 7.83
C ILE A 157 -21.18 -9.29 7.15
N SER A 158 -21.34 -8.82 5.91
CA SER A 158 -22.58 -9.00 5.14
C SER A 158 -22.91 -10.48 4.92
N LEU A 159 -21.91 -11.30 4.60
CA LEU A 159 -22.08 -12.75 4.48
C LEU A 159 -22.49 -13.40 5.81
N LYS A 160 -21.88 -13.00 6.93
CA LYS A 160 -22.25 -13.48 8.27
C LYS A 160 -23.67 -13.07 8.67
N ASN A 161 -24.13 -11.92 8.18
CA ASN A 161 -25.46 -11.39 8.43
C ASN A 161 -26.53 -11.99 7.50
N GLY A 162 -26.17 -13.00 6.70
CA GLY A 162 -27.11 -13.68 5.79
C GLY A 162 -27.43 -12.85 4.55
N ASN A 163 -26.75 -11.72 4.37
CA ASN A 163 -26.98 -10.79 3.29
C ASN A 163 -25.89 -10.97 2.22
N ALA A 164 -25.86 -12.15 1.60
CA ALA A 164 -24.85 -12.52 0.61
C ALA A 164 -25.08 -11.85 -0.75
N PHE A 165 -26.31 -11.96 -1.27
CA PHE A 165 -26.73 -11.41 -2.54
C PHE A 165 -27.46 -10.09 -2.34
N CYS A 166 -26.68 -9.04 -2.13
CA CYS A 166 -27.18 -7.67 -2.08
C CYS A 166 -26.35 -6.74 -2.95
N HIS A 167 -26.99 -5.66 -3.38
CA HIS A 167 -26.37 -4.68 -4.27
C HIS A 167 -25.10 -4.09 -3.66
N ASP A 168 -25.04 -3.94 -2.34
CA ASP A 168 -23.85 -3.41 -1.67
C ASP A 168 -22.65 -4.37 -1.76
N ASN A 169 -22.86 -5.68 -1.66
CA ASN A 169 -21.78 -6.65 -1.84
C ASN A 169 -21.26 -6.68 -3.29
N THR A 170 -22.15 -6.58 -4.27
CA THR A 170 -21.78 -6.39 -5.68
C THR A 170 -20.84 -5.18 -5.84
N LYS A 171 -21.22 -4.03 -5.28
CA LYS A 171 -20.40 -2.81 -5.30
C LYS A 171 -19.07 -3.01 -4.59
N ARG A 172 -19.06 -3.60 -3.38
CA ARG A 172 -17.83 -3.88 -2.61
C ARG A 172 -16.87 -4.74 -3.42
N LEU A 173 -17.35 -5.83 -4.02
CA LEU A 173 -16.53 -6.73 -4.81
C LEU A 173 -15.92 -6.04 -6.04
N LYS A 174 -16.72 -5.23 -6.75
CA LYS A 174 -16.25 -4.40 -7.87
C LYS A 174 -15.17 -3.40 -7.45
N HIS A 175 -15.37 -2.72 -6.32
CA HIS A 175 -14.40 -1.76 -5.79
C HIS A 175 -13.09 -2.43 -5.38
N ILE A 176 -13.13 -3.63 -4.79
CA ILE A 176 -11.91 -4.37 -4.45
C ILE A 176 -11.17 -4.79 -5.74
N GLY A 177 -11.89 -5.30 -6.75
CA GLY A 177 -11.29 -5.63 -8.05
C GLY A 177 -10.63 -4.42 -8.72
N LEU A 178 -11.33 -3.28 -8.75
CA LEU A 178 -10.79 -2.03 -9.29
C LEU A 178 -9.59 -1.52 -8.49
N LEU A 179 -9.63 -1.60 -7.16
CA LEU A 179 -8.51 -1.24 -6.29
C LEU A 179 -7.25 -2.03 -6.67
N VAL A 180 -7.39 -3.35 -6.83
CA VAL A 180 -6.26 -4.23 -7.21
C VAL A 180 -5.70 -3.82 -8.58
N ILE A 181 -6.55 -3.59 -9.58
CA ILE A 181 -6.10 -3.17 -10.92
C ILE A 181 -5.37 -1.83 -10.85
N VAL A 182 -6.02 -0.81 -10.29
CA VAL A 182 -5.48 0.55 -10.24
C VAL A 182 -4.17 0.57 -9.47
N TRP A 183 -4.11 -0.10 -8.31
CA TRP A 183 -2.89 -0.13 -7.51
C TRP A 183 -1.72 -0.81 -8.24
N ASN A 184 -1.96 -1.93 -8.93
CA ASN A 184 -0.90 -2.64 -9.67
C ASN A 184 -0.46 -1.92 -10.95
N ILE A 185 -1.16 -0.87 -11.38
CA ILE A 185 -0.72 0.03 -12.46
C ILE A 185 -0.02 1.26 -11.88
N VAL A 186 -0.62 1.90 -10.89
CA VAL A 186 -0.14 3.17 -10.33
C VAL A 186 1.12 2.98 -9.48
N ALA A 187 1.19 1.92 -8.66
CA ALA A 187 2.32 1.72 -7.75
C ALA A 187 3.66 1.51 -8.48
N PRO A 188 3.76 0.67 -9.54
CA PRO A 188 5.01 0.54 -10.31
C PRO A 188 5.45 1.85 -10.97
N ILE A 189 4.50 2.63 -11.52
CA ILE A 189 4.78 3.94 -12.13
C ILE A 189 5.31 4.91 -11.07
N PHE A 190 4.62 4.99 -9.92
CA PHE A 190 5.06 5.82 -8.81
C PHE A 190 6.44 5.41 -8.31
N GLN A 191 6.70 4.12 -8.12
CA GLN A 191 8.01 3.59 -7.73
C GLN A 191 9.10 3.95 -8.73
N TYR A 192 8.84 3.83 -10.04
CA TYR A 192 9.81 4.20 -11.06
C TYR A 192 10.25 5.65 -10.96
N PHE A 193 9.29 6.58 -10.81
CA PHE A 193 9.62 8.00 -10.68
C PHE A 193 10.20 8.36 -9.32
N ALA A 194 9.63 7.85 -8.23
CA ALA A 194 10.10 8.12 -6.88
C ALA A 194 11.54 7.62 -6.68
N TRP A 195 11.81 6.37 -7.06
CA TRP A 195 13.15 5.80 -6.96
C TRP A 195 14.10 6.33 -8.03
N GLY A 196 13.60 6.75 -9.19
CA GLY A 196 14.43 7.43 -10.19
C GLY A 196 15.07 8.70 -9.65
N VAL A 197 14.33 9.50 -8.86
CA VAL A 197 14.89 10.69 -8.19
C VAL A 197 16.03 10.30 -7.24
N VAL A 198 15.84 9.26 -6.42
CA VAL A 198 16.85 8.82 -5.45
C VAL A 198 18.07 8.18 -6.14
N ILE A 199 17.85 7.36 -7.16
CA ILE A 199 18.91 6.65 -7.89
C ILE A 199 19.80 7.64 -8.64
N ASN A 200 19.23 8.69 -9.22
CA ASN A 200 19.99 9.70 -9.97
C ASN A 200 20.97 10.49 -9.09
N ASP A 201 20.76 10.52 -7.77
CA ASP A 201 21.68 11.15 -6.82
C ASP A 201 22.88 10.23 -6.49
N ILE A 202 22.81 8.93 -6.82
CA ILE A 202 23.88 7.96 -6.58
C ILE A 202 24.92 8.04 -7.70
N ASN A 203 26.14 8.42 -7.34
CA ASN A 203 27.26 8.47 -8.26
C ASN A 203 28.31 7.42 -7.91
N PHE A 204 28.71 6.62 -8.90
CA PHE A 204 29.82 5.69 -8.77
C PHE A 204 31.13 6.37 -9.18
N SER A 205 32.24 5.95 -8.57
CA SER A 205 33.58 6.41 -8.95
C SER A 205 34.01 5.94 -10.34
N ASN A 206 33.36 4.90 -10.87
CA ASN A 206 33.63 4.32 -12.19
C ASN A 206 32.37 4.43 -13.08
N ASN A 207 32.56 4.86 -14.32
CA ASN A 207 31.48 5.09 -15.30
C ASN A 207 30.84 3.82 -15.87
N GLY A 208 31.45 2.66 -15.62
CA GLY A 208 30.98 1.35 -16.01
C GLY A 208 29.87 0.79 -15.14
N VAL A 209 29.62 1.36 -13.95
CA VAL A 209 28.48 0.98 -13.10
C VAL A 209 27.39 2.03 -13.21
N LYS A 210 26.19 1.62 -13.62
CA LYS A 210 25.02 2.49 -13.66
C LYS A 210 23.84 1.83 -12.99
N LEU A 211 23.10 2.62 -12.23
CA LEU A 211 21.81 2.26 -11.70
C LEU A 211 20.71 2.96 -12.49
N TYR A 212 19.57 2.29 -12.60
CA TYR A 212 18.37 2.88 -13.19
C TYR A 212 17.15 2.40 -12.42
N PRO A 213 16.10 3.23 -12.32
CA PRO A 213 14.86 2.81 -11.69
C PRO A 213 14.29 1.58 -12.41
N ALA A 214 13.98 0.54 -11.64
CA ALA A 214 13.28 -0.64 -12.12
C ALA A 214 11.87 -0.66 -11.55
N PHE A 215 10.97 -1.31 -12.28
CA PHE A 215 9.63 -1.61 -11.83
C PHE A 215 9.22 -2.98 -12.35
N GLU A 216 8.24 -3.58 -11.68
CA GLU A 216 7.64 -4.85 -12.10
C GLU A 216 6.13 -4.71 -12.14
N PHE A 217 5.51 -5.19 -13.22
CA PHE A 217 4.06 -5.29 -13.32
C PHE A 217 3.62 -6.67 -12.86
N ASN A 218 2.78 -6.71 -11.83
CA ASN A 218 2.17 -7.95 -11.39
C ASN A 218 0.93 -8.26 -12.26
N VAL A 219 1.16 -8.86 -13.43
CA VAL A 219 0.11 -9.24 -14.38
C VAL A 219 -0.91 -10.19 -13.75
N THR A 220 -0.46 -11.09 -12.87
CA THR A 220 -1.33 -12.01 -12.12
C THR A 220 -2.32 -11.25 -11.25
N ALA A 221 -1.87 -10.21 -10.53
CA ALA A 221 -2.75 -9.38 -9.72
C ALA A 221 -3.75 -8.58 -10.57
N LEU A 222 -3.33 -8.07 -11.73
CA LEU A 222 -4.25 -7.43 -12.70
C LEU A 222 -5.35 -8.39 -13.15
N PHE A 223 -4.97 -9.64 -13.46
CA PHE A 223 -5.93 -10.67 -13.84
C PHE A 223 -6.89 -11.02 -12.68
N ILE A 224 -6.39 -11.16 -11.46
CA ILE A 224 -7.23 -11.37 -10.26
C ILE A 224 -8.22 -10.22 -10.10
N GLY A 225 -7.78 -8.96 -10.22
CA GLY A 225 -8.64 -7.79 -10.14
C GLY A 225 -9.73 -7.79 -11.22
N ALA A 226 -9.38 -8.15 -12.46
CA ALA A 226 -10.35 -8.28 -13.56
C ALA A 226 -11.38 -9.37 -13.29
N MET A 227 -10.94 -10.54 -12.81
CA MET A 227 -11.82 -11.63 -12.42
C MET A 227 -12.77 -11.25 -11.28
N MET A 228 -12.32 -10.45 -10.31
CA MET A 228 -13.18 -9.93 -9.26
C MET A 228 -14.28 -8.99 -9.80
N ILE A 229 -13.97 -8.18 -10.82
CA ILE A 229 -14.98 -7.34 -11.47
C ILE A 229 -16.01 -8.21 -12.20
N ILE A 230 -15.59 -9.23 -12.95
CA ILE A 230 -16.51 -10.16 -13.61
C ILE A 230 -17.39 -10.87 -12.58
N LEU A 231 -16.79 -11.34 -11.48
CA LEU A 231 -17.52 -11.97 -10.38
C LEU A 231 -18.52 -10.99 -9.75
N SER A 232 -18.20 -9.70 -9.68
CA SER A 232 -19.14 -8.69 -9.22
C SER A 232 -20.38 -8.61 -10.10
N ASP A 233 -20.23 -8.65 -11.43
CA ASP A 233 -21.38 -8.64 -12.33
C ASP A 233 -22.20 -9.94 -12.21
N LEU A 234 -21.56 -11.10 -12.04
CA LEU A 234 -22.25 -12.35 -11.73
C LEU A 234 -23.09 -12.25 -10.43
N PHE A 235 -22.51 -11.67 -9.39
CA PHE A 235 -23.20 -11.43 -8.11
C PHE A 235 -24.37 -10.44 -8.26
N ARG A 236 -24.29 -9.49 -9.21
CA ARG A 236 -25.39 -8.59 -9.52
C ARG A 236 -26.58 -9.36 -10.06
N GLU A 237 -26.37 -10.23 -11.04
CA GLU A 237 -27.44 -11.04 -11.63
C GLU A 237 -28.04 -11.99 -10.58
N ALA A 238 -27.21 -12.63 -9.76
CA ALA A 238 -27.69 -13.46 -8.65
C ALA A 238 -28.51 -12.66 -7.61
N THR A 239 -28.15 -11.39 -7.38
CA THR A 239 -28.91 -10.49 -6.50
C THR A 239 -30.28 -10.16 -7.09
N LEU A 240 -30.37 -9.89 -8.39
CA LEU A 240 -31.65 -9.64 -9.07
C LEU A 240 -32.58 -10.86 -8.97
N ILE A 241 -32.08 -12.04 -9.30
CA ILE A 241 -32.83 -13.31 -9.18
C ILE A 241 -33.30 -13.54 -7.74
N SER A 242 -32.41 -13.33 -6.76
CA SER A 242 -32.76 -13.52 -5.35
C SER A 242 -33.83 -12.53 -4.88
N GLN A 243 -33.89 -11.32 -5.43
CA GLN A 243 -34.92 -10.34 -5.10
C GLN A 243 -36.26 -10.71 -5.74
N GLU A 244 -36.27 -11.10 -7.01
CA GLU A 244 -37.48 -11.55 -7.71
C GLU A 244 -38.15 -12.73 -6.98
N GLN A 245 -37.37 -13.71 -6.53
CA GLN A 245 -37.87 -14.84 -5.76
C GLN A 245 -38.51 -14.43 -4.43
N ARG A 246 -37.98 -13.39 -3.76
CA ARG A 246 -38.55 -12.87 -2.50
C ARG A 246 -39.88 -12.15 -2.70
N PHE A 247 -40.16 -11.63 -3.90
CA PHE A 247 -41.42 -10.97 -4.21
C PHE A 247 -42.52 -11.93 -4.71
N THR A 248 -42.15 -13.18 -5.00
CA THR A 248 -43.08 -14.19 -5.54
C THR A 248 -43.63 -15.14 -4.47
N ILE A 249 -43.00 -15.19 -3.29
CA ILE A 249 -43.41 -15.99 -2.11
C ILE A 249 -44.08 -15.06 -1.10
#